data_AF-A0A9P6X1K6-F1
#
_entry.id   AF-A0A9P6X1K6-F1
#
_cell.length_a   1.000
_cell.length_b   1.000
_cell.length_c   1.000
_cell.angle_alpha   90.00
_cell.angle_beta   90.00
_cell.angle_gamma   90.00
#
_symmetry.space_group_name_H-M   'P 1'
#
loop_
_entity.id
_entity.type
_entity.pdbx_description
1 polymer ?
#
loop_
_entity_poly.entity_id
_entity_poly.type
_entity_poly.pdbx_seq_one_letter_code
_entity_poly.pdbx_strand_id
1 'polypeptide(L)'
;MHSDLLTFKLQKDQLPGKDRISKMILKSTSVVDLIASDLLDIAKGTYTTASPEWQNGSCSDVLYISRLGIQKPLPPILIEVQLIVNEAFMQRLLQYCQIVQQLYKTYPLVLVFCTDKLSPSTLITKFKPVNNKPWMQSIICCDFWAKSCYLMSKSTLSIEEPDVSIPPLLALSTFLLEQSPTLYGHSHPHHPTIQMLYRLAKESIEVEGEKEQGFVDIVDVICSNNERLLHKVEDPLTNVPGTLKTKK
;
A
#
# COMPACT_ATOMS: atom_id res chain seq x y z
N MET A 1 20.80 7.33 -15.63
CA MET A 1 19.78 6.88 -14.67
C MET A 1 18.47 7.69 -14.66
N HIS A 2 18.42 8.96 -15.10
CA HIS A 2 17.11 9.66 -15.31
C HIS A 2 16.39 9.28 -16.61
N SER A 3 17.11 8.70 -17.58
CA SER A 3 16.56 8.39 -18.91
C SER A 3 15.42 7.37 -18.89
N ASP A 4 15.44 6.41 -17.96
CA ASP A 4 14.54 5.25 -18.00
C ASP A 4 13.15 5.53 -17.43
N LEU A 5 12.94 6.73 -16.86
CA LEU A 5 11.64 7.23 -16.42
C LEU A 5 11.00 8.17 -17.46
N LEU A 6 11.73 8.60 -18.50
CA LEU A 6 11.19 9.46 -19.57
C LEU A 6 10.06 8.79 -20.34
N THR A 7 10.17 7.49 -20.56
CA THR A 7 9.20 6.68 -21.32
C THR A 7 8.29 5.85 -20.42
N PHE A 8 8.50 5.89 -19.10
CA PHE A 8 7.72 5.09 -18.15
C PHE A 8 6.36 5.72 -17.89
N LYS A 9 5.31 4.90 -17.99
CA LYS A 9 3.93 5.30 -17.74
C LYS A 9 3.18 4.19 -17.01
N LEU A 10 2.55 4.55 -15.90
CA LEU A 10 1.67 3.68 -15.14
C LEU A 10 0.34 3.48 -15.88
N GLN A 11 -0.14 2.24 -15.90
CA GLN A 11 -1.46 1.91 -16.40
C GLN A 11 -2.54 2.42 -15.45
N LYS A 12 -3.79 2.52 -15.92
CA LYS A 12 -4.89 3.14 -15.18
C LYS A 12 -5.23 2.44 -13.86
N ASP A 13 -5.06 1.12 -13.82
CA ASP A 13 -5.23 0.26 -12.65
C ASP A 13 -4.01 0.26 -11.71
N GLN A 14 -2.88 0.78 -12.19
CA GLN A 14 -1.59 0.88 -11.50
C GLN A 14 -1.23 2.33 -11.11
N LEU A 15 -2.21 3.24 -11.16
CA LEU A 15 -1.94 4.62 -10.75
C LEU A 15 -1.60 4.70 -9.25
N PRO A 16 -0.76 5.66 -8.84
CA PRO A 16 -0.54 5.94 -7.43
C PRO A 16 -1.88 6.20 -6.72
N GLY A 17 -1.98 5.85 -5.44
CA GLY A 17 -3.23 5.97 -4.69
C GLY A 17 -4.27 4.88 -4.97
N LYS A 18 -4.00 3.97 -5.91
CA LYS A 18 -4.73 2.70 -6.05
C LYS A 18 -4.13 1.64 -5.15
N ASP A 19 -4.98 0.70 -4.74
CA ASP A 19 -4.68 -0.31 -3.71
C ASP A 19 -3.33 -1.02 -3.92
N ARG A 20 -3.15 -1.65 -5.09
CA ARG A 20 -2.00 -2.52 -5.41
C ARG A 20 -0.66 -1.77 -5.34
N ILE A 21 -0.49 -0.75 -6.18
CA ILE A 21 0.77 0.01 -6.28
C ILE A 21 1.08 0.79 -5.00
N SER A 22 0.06 1.35 -4.35
CA SER A 22 0.27 2.07 -3.09
C SER A 22 0.81 1.14 -2.01
N LYS A 23 0.25 -0.07 -1.88
CA LYS A 23 0.75 -1.07 -0.92
C LYS A 23 2.18 -1.50 -1.20
N MET A 24 2.55 -1.72 -2.46
CA MET A 24 3.92 -2.11 -2.82
C MET A 24 4.93 -1.02 -2.48
N ILE A 25 4.63 0.22 -2.84
CA ILE A 25 5.48 1.37 -2.56
C ILE A 25 5.59 1.60 -1.05
N LEU A 26 4.47 1.58 -0.33
CA LEU A 26 4.45 1.74 1.13
C LEU A 26 5.17 0.60 1.87
N LYS A 27 5.33 -0.59 1.27
CA LYS A 27 6.12 -1.69 1.85
C LYS A 27 7.62 -1.58 1.56
N SER A 28 8.05 -0.66 0.69
CA SER A 28 9.46 -0.46 0.37
C SER A 28 10.22 0.14 1.56
N THR A 29 11.42 -0.36 1.86
CA THR A 29 12.21 0.06 3.04
C THR A 29 12.47 1.58 3.08
N SER A 30 12.77 2.19 1.93
CA SER A 30 12.98 3.63 1.83
C SER A 30 11.74 4.44 2.24
N VAL A 31 10.54 3.93 1.95
CA VAL A 31 9.26 4.58 2.30
C VAL A 31 8.89 4.33 3.76
N VAL A 32 9.17 3.12 4.28
CA VAL A 32 9.04 2.81 5.71
C VAL A 32 9.88 3.79 6.54
N ASP A 33 11.15 3.93 6.18
CA ASP A 33 12.09 4.82 6.86
C ASP A 33 11.67 6.30 6.75
N LEU A 34 11.20 6.71 5.57
CA LEU A 34 10.69 8.05 5.33
C LEU A 34 9.52 8.39 6.26
N ILE A 35 8.50 7.54 6.31
CA ILE A 35 7.31 7.78 7.14
C ILE A 35 7.67 7.74 8.62
N ALA A 36 8.43 6.74 9.04
CA ALA A 36 8.79 6.57 10.44
C ALA A 36 9.65 7.74 10.94
N SER A 37 10.62 8.18 10.15
CA SER A 37 11.44 9.36 10.47
C SER A 37 10.61 10.63 10.53
N ASP A 38 9.69 10.88 9.59
CA ASP A 38 8.87 12.10 9.59
C ASP A 38 7.89 12.17 10.77
N LEU A 39 7.26 11.04 11.12
CA LEU A 39 6.25 11.00 12.18
C LEU A 39 6.83 10.93 13.60
N LEU A 40 7.99 10.29 13.78
CA LEU A 40 8.54 9.96 15.11
C LEU A 40 9.96 10.50 15.35
N ASP A 41 10.60 11.11 14.36
CA ASP A 41 11.99 11.58 14.42
C ASP A 41 12.97 10.46 14.84
N ILE A 42 12.89 9.32 14.14
CA ILE A 42 13.70 8.14 14.40
C ILE A 42 14.64 7.81 13.24
N ALA A 43 15.71 7.07 13.57
CA ALA A 43 16.69 6.61 12.59
C ALA A 43 16.11 5.59 11.60
N LYS A 44 16.69 5.57 10.40
CA LYS A 44 16.40 4.58 9.35
C LYS A 44 16.70 3.16 9.85
N GLY A 45 15.95 2.18 9.34
CA GLY A 45 16.05 0.77 9.72
C GLY A 45 15.35 0.41 11.02
N THR A 46 14.77 1.37 11.75
CA THR A 46 14.10 1.12 13.04
C THR A 46 12.79 0.34 12.88
N TYR A 47 12.09 0.53 11.76
CA TYR A 47 10.82 -0.16 11.46
C TYR A 47 10.97 -1.19 10.35
N THR A 48 10.00 -2.11 10.31
CA THR A 48 9.78 -3.08 9.23
C THR A 48 8.28 -3.26 9.03
N THR A 49 7.88 -3.82 7.89
CA THR A 49 6.48 -4.19 7.64
C THR A 49 6.10 -5.46 8.38
N ALA A 50 4.86 -5.52 8.86
CA ALA A 50 4.23 -6.73 9.39
C ALA A 50 3.08 -7.20 8.47
N SER A 51 2.54 -8.39 8.75
CA SER A 51 1.32 -8.83 8.07
C SER A 51 0.16 -7.89 8.44
N PRO A 52 -0.58 -7.37 7.44
CA PRO A 52 -1.77 -6.56 7.68
C PRO A 52 -3.05 -7.41 7.79
N GLU A 53 -2.95 -8.74 7.66
CA GLU A 53 -4.07 -9.67 7.74
C GLU A 53 -4.40 -10.01 9.20
N TRP A 54 -5.68 -9.94 9.52
CA TRP A 54 -6.19 -10.13 10.86
C TRP A 54 -6.95 -11.45 11.00
N GLN A 55 -7.03 -11.97 12.24
CA GLN A 55 -7.68 -13.26 12.53
C GLN A 55 -9.17 -13.33 12.16
N ASN A 56 -9.84 -12.18 12.08
CA ASN A 56 -11.24 -12.08 11.66
C ASN A 56 -11.41 -12.07 10.13
N GLY A 57 -10.35 -12.31 9.36
CA GLY A 57 -10.35 -12.31 7.90
C GLY A 57 -10.33 -10.91 7.26
N SER A 58 -10.35 -9.84 8.07
CA SER A 58 -10.17 -8.48 7.56
C SER A 58 -8.68 -8.17 7.35
N CYS A 59 -8.39 -7.21 6.48
CA CYS A 59 -7.03 -6.83 6.13
C CYS A 59 -6.92 -5.30 6.09
N SER A 60 -5.93 -4.77 6.79
CA SER A 60 -5.52 -3.37 6.63
C SER A 60 -4.63 -3.21 5.40
N ASP A 61 -4.27 -1.98 5.03
CA ASP A 61 -3.38 -1.82 3.88
C ASP A 61 -1.92 -2.13 4.25
N VAL A 62 -1.37 -1.42 5.24
CA VAL A 62 0.03 -1.57 5.66
C VAL A 62 0.18 -1.34 7.16
N LEU A 63 0.94 -2.23 7.81
CA LEU A 63 1.34 -2.09 9.21
C LEU A 63 2.87 -2.06 9.31
N TYR A 64 3.41 -1.03 9.98
CA TYR A 64 4.80 -1.00 10.39
C TYR A 64 4.96 -1.31 11.87
N ILE A 65 5.96 -2.12 12.18
CA ILE A 65 6.35 -2.47 13.55
C ILE A 65 7.83 -2.20 13.76
N SER A 66 8.19 -1.87 15.00
CA SER A 66 9.57 -1.66 15.41
C SER A 66 10.35 -2.97 15.36
N ARG A 67 11.60 -2.97 14.88
CA ARG A 67 12.44 -4.18 14.88
C ARG A 67 12.78 -4.64 16.32
N LEU A 68 12.95 -5.96 16.48
CA LEU A 68 13.36 -6.57 17.74
C LEU A 68 14.74 -6.02 18.15
N GLY A 69 14.87 -5.53 19.39
CA GLY A 69 16.13 -4.99 19.95
C GLY A 69 16.09 -3.52 20.38
N ILE A 70 14.98 -2.81 20.13
CA ILE A 70 14.82 -1.41 20.57
C ILE A 70 14.42 -1.41 22.05
N GLN A 71 15.20 -0.70 22.88
CA GLN A 71 15.04 -0.67 24.34
C GLN A 71 13.72 -0.03 24.81
N LYS A 72 13.08 0.79 23.96
CA LYS A 72 11.78 1.44 24.23
C LYS A 72 10.75 0.98 23.21
N PRO A 73 9.55 0.53 23.62
CA PRO A 73 8.51 0.12 22.68
C PRO A 73 8.02 1.33 21.90
N LEU A 74 8.29 1.33 20.60
CA LEU A 74 7.76 2.33 19.68
C LEU A 74 6.36 1.91 19.21
N PRO A 75 5.42 2.84 18.98
CA PRO A 75 4.08 2.48 18.54
C PRO A 75 4.09 1.90 17.12
N PRO A 76 3.31 0.85 16.82
CA PRO A 76 3.06 0.45 15.45
C PRO A 76 2.49 1.62 14.63
N ILE A 77 2.81 1.67 13.35
CA ILE A 77 2.25 2.67 12.43
C ILE A 77 1.29 1.95 11.49
N LEU A 78 0.00 2.24 11.61
CA LEU A 78 -1.04 1.70 10.74
C LEU A 78 -1.34 2.69 9.63
N ILE A 79 -1.30 2.24 8.39
CA ILE A 79 -1.46 3.09 7.20
C ILE A 79 -2.60 2.56 6.35
N GLU A 80 -3.47 3.48 5.93
CA GLU A 80 -4.59 3.21 5.04
C GLU A 80 -4.57 4.19 3.86
N VAL A 81 -4.78 3.68 2.65
CA VAL A 81 -4.95 4.47 1.43
C VAL A 81 -6.38 4.28 0.96
N GLN A 82 -7.21 5.31 1.14
CA GLN A 82 -8.62 5.21 0.83
C GLN A 82 -9.12 6.25 -0.15
N LEU A 83 -9.96 5.79 -1.07
CA LEU A 83 -10.66 6.66 -1.99
C LEU A 83 -11.63 7.57 -1.22
N ILE A 84 -12.54 6.97 -0.47
CA ILE A 84 -13.56 7.68 0.30
C ILE A 84 -13.36 7.40 1.79
N VAL A 85 -13.10 8.45 2.56
CA VAL A 85 -13.07 8.38 4.02
C VAL A 85 -14.45 8.74 4.54
N ASN A 86 -15.16 7.73 5.05
CA ASN A 86 -16.49 7.87 5.62
C ASN A 86 -16.59 7.21 7.01
N GLU A 87 -17.75 7.33 7.66
CA GLU A 87 -17.95 6.75 8.98
C GLU A 87 -17.73 5.24 9.00
N ALA A 88 -18.22 4.49 8.00
CA ALA A 88 -18.02 3.05 7.91
C ALA A 88 -16.53 2.68 7.86
N PHE A 89 -15.74 3.41 7.07
CA PHE A 89 -14.28 3.26 7.05
C PHE A 89 -13.66 3.57 8.42
N MET A 90 -14.03 4.68 9.06
CA MET A 90 -13.49 5.06 10.37
C MET A 90 -13.81 4.01 11.45
N GLN A 91 -14.99 3.39 11.41
CA GLN A 91 -15.34 2.29 12.32
C GLN A 91 -14.46 1.06 12.09
N ARG A 92 -14.17 0.69 10.83
CA ARG A 92 -13.21 -0.40 10.53
C ARG A 92 -11.80 -0.06 11.00
N LEU A 93 -11.36 1.18 10.76
CA LEU A 93 -10.05 1.66 11.18
C LEU A 93 -9.88 1.56 12.71
N LEU A 94 -10.91 1.93 13.47
CA LEU A 94 -10.93 1.75 14.92
C LEU A 94 -10.75 0.27 15.29
N GLN A 95 -11.46 -0.65 14.63
CA GLN A 95 -11.31 -2.09 14.87
C GLN A 95 -9.87 -2.57 14.59
N TYR A 96 -9.26 -2.14 13.49
CA TYR A 96 -7.85 -2.46 13.20
C TYR A 96 -6.93 -1.97 14.30
N CYS A 97 -7.16 -0.76 14.82
CA CYS A 97 -6.33 -0.24 15.89
C CYS A 97 -6.47 -1.02 17.21
N GLN A 98 -7.67 -1.54 17.50
CA GLN A 98 -7.87 -2.44 18.65
C GLN A 98 -7.12 -3.77 18.47
N ILE A 99 -7.16 -4.36 17.28
CA ILE A 99 -6.41 -5.59 16.97
C ILE A 99 -4.90 -5.34 17.14
N VAL A 100 -4.39 -4.24 16.61
CA VAL A 100 -2.99 -3.83 16.78
C VAL A 100 -2.65 -3.64 18.26
N GLN A 101 -3.50 -2.97 19.05
CA GLN A 101 -3.28 -2.82 20.48
C GLN A 101 -3.24 -4.17 21.21
N GLN A 102 -4.11 -5.11 20.85
CA GLN A 102 -4.14 -6.43 21.48
C GLN A 102 -2.88 -7.23 21.17
N LEU A 103 -2.36 -7.14 19.95
CA LEU A 103 -1.16 -7.85 19.50
C LEU A 103 0.14 -7.23 20.05
N TYR A 104 0.27 -5.91 19.98
CA TYR A 104 1.53 -5.21 20.28
C TYR A 104 1.51 -4.47 21.62
N LYS A 105 0.42 -4.55 22.38
CA LYS A 105 0.23 -3.96 23.72
C LYS A 105 0.42 -2.44 23.76
N THR A 106 0.29 -1.78 22.62
CA THR A 106 0.38 -0.32 22.51
C THR A 106 -0.52 0.17 21.38
N TYR A 107 -1.15 1.34 21.56
CA TYR A 107 -1.98 1.93 20.52
C TYR A 107 -1.11 2.39 19.33
N PRO A 108 -1.60 2.22 18.09
CA PRO A 108 -0.86 2.63 16.91
C PRO A 108 -0.87 4.15 16.72
N LEU A 109 0.10 4.64 15.96
CA LEU A 109 -0.05 5.86 15.17
C LEU A 109 -0.73 5.50 13.86
N VAL A 110 -1.72 6.27 13.46
CA VAL A 110 -2.50 6.01 12.25
C VAL A 110 -2.24 7.11 11.22
N LEU A 111 -2.03 6.73 9.96
CA LEU A 111 -1.88 7.64 8.84
C LEU A 111 -2.83 7.23 7.70
N VAL A 112 -3.76 8.11 7.36
CA VAL A 112 -4.75 7.88 6.31
C VAL A 112 -4.46 8.81 5.12
N PHE A 113 -4.24 8.23 3.94
CA PHE A 113 -4.21 8.95 2.67
C PHE A 113 -5.60 8.89 2.03
N CYS A 114 -6.33 10.00 2.04
CA CYS A 114 -7.62 10.14 1.38
C CYS A 114 -7.42 10.66 -0.04
N THR A 115 -7.57 9.78 -1.03
CA THR A 115 -7.20 10.06 -2.42
C THR A 115 -8.30 10.73 -3.25
N ASP A 116 -9.57 10.66 -2.81
CA ASP A 116 -10.69 11.39 -3.43
C ASP A 116 -11.35 12.36 -2.43
N LYS A 117 -12.19 11.86 -1.51
CA LYS A 117 -12.99 12.74 -0.65
C LYS A 117 -13.38 12.17 0.71
N LEU A 118 -13.70 13.07 1.63
CA LEU A 118 -14.40 12.75 2.86
C LEU A 118 -15.91 12.75 2.60
N SER A 119 -16.62 11.77 3.19
CA SER A 119 -18.07 11.66 3.08
C SER A 119 -18.71 11.35 4.43
N PRO A 120 -19.57 12.23 4.97
CA PRO A 120 -19.90 13.57 4.46
C PRO A 120 -18.69 14.52 4.54
N SER A 121 -18.70 15.62 3.78
CA SER A 121 -17.62 16.63 3.81
C SER A 121 -17.45 17.24 5.21
N THR A 122 -18.52 17.31 5.99
CA THR A 122 -18.51 17.76 7.39
C THR A 122 -17.67 16.87 8.31
N LEU A 123 -17.26 15.67 7.87
CA LEU A 123 -16.36 14.81 8.64
C LEU A 123 -15.02 15.52 8.95
N ILE A 124 -14.58 16.44 8.08
CA ILE A 124 -13.36 17.22 8.29
C ILE A 124 -13.39 18.04 9.59
N THR A 125 -14.56 18.42 10.10
CA THR A 125 -14.69 19.20 11.34
C THR A 125 -14.26 18.42 12.59
N LYS A 126 -14.15 17.09 12.48
CA LYS A 126 -13.58 16.22 13.52
C LYS A 126 -12.06 16.22 13.53
N PHE A 127 -11.43 16.96 12.62
CA PHE A 127 -9.98 17.06 12.49
C PHE A 127 -9.51 18.50 12.73
N LYS A 128 -8.24 18.62 13.09
CA LYS A 128 -7.54 19.90 13.27
C LYS A 128 -6.16 19.86 12.60
N PRO A 129 -5.66 20.99 12.07
CA PRO A 129 -4.31 21.03 11.49
C PRO A 129 -3.25 20.61 12.51
N VAL A 130 -2.20 19.94 12.02
CA VAL A 130 -1.06 19.58 12.85
C VAL A 130 -0.08 20.76 12.92
N ASN A 131 0.40 21.08 14.12
CA ASN A 131 1.40 22.12 14.32
C ASN A 131 2.64 21.84 13.46
N ASN A 132 3.15 22.86 12.77
CA ASN A 132 4.30 22.79 11.86
C ASN A 132 4.12 21.87 10.64
N LYS A 133 2.94 21.27 10.43
CA LYS A 133 2.58 20.46 9.27
C LYS A 133 1.14 20.80 8.84
N PRO A 134 0.88 22.02 8.34
CA PRO A 134 -0.49 22.48 8.08
C PRO A 134 -1.19 21.69 6.96
N TRP A 135 -0.40 21.01 6.13
CA TRP A 135 -0.83 20.07 5.09
C TRP A 135 -1.33 18.72 5.65
N MET A 136 -1.17 18.46 6.96
CA MET A 136 -1.63 17.26 7.65
C MET A 136 -2.67 17.61 8.71
N GLN A 137 -3.70 16.79 8.81
CA GLN A 137 -4.77 16.95 9.79
C GLN A 137 -4.68 15.83 10.83
N SER A 138 -4.98 16.13 12.09
CA SER A 138 -5.11 15.15 13.18
C SER A 138 -6.55 15.07 13.64
N ILE A 139 -7.07 13.87 13.87
CA ILE A 139 -8.39 13.74 14.48
C ILE A 139 -8.36 14.32 15.90
N ILE A 140 -9.44 14.99 16.30
CA ILE A 140 -9.52 15.68 17.59
C ILE A 140 -9.61 14.66 18.74
N CYS A 141 -10.37 13.58 18.56
CA CYS A 141 -10.59 12.55 19.57
C CYS A 141 -10.16 11.17 19.04
N CYS A 142 -9.00 10.67 19.47
CA CYS A 142 -8.57 9.29 19.22
C CYS A 142 -8.24 8.47 20.47
N ASP A 143 -8.62 8.99 21.64
CA ASP A 143 -8.37 8.32 22.92
C ASP A 143 -8.94 6.90 22.92
N PHE A 144 -8.21 5.99 23.55
CA PHE A 144 -8.55 4.56 23.69
C PHE A 144 -8.55 3.73 22.41
N TRP A 145 -8.14 4.29 21.26
CA TRP A 145 -7.94 3.48 20.05
C TRP A 145 -6.68 3.83 19.25
N ALA A 146 -6.15 5.06 19.30
CA ALA A 146 -4.87 5.39 18.66
C ALA A 146 -4.07 6.39 19.50
N LYS A 147 -2.74 6.42 19.33
CA LYS A 147 -1.90 7.49 19.88
C LYS A 147 -2.12 8.81 19.16
N SER A 148 -2.31 8.74 17.85
CA SER A 148 -2.69 9.84 16.98
C SER A 148 -3.25 9.25 15.69
N CYS A 149 -4.18 9.94 15.04
CA CYS A 149 -4.68 9.57 13.73
C CYS A 149 -4.59 10.77 12.80
N TYR A 150 -3.74 10.64 11.79
CA TYR A 150 -3.45 11.67 10.80
C TYR A 150 -4.21 11.40 9.50
N LEU A 151 -4.59 12.47 8.84
CA LEU A 151 -5.29 12.48 7.57
C LEU A 151 -4.58 13.43 6.60
N MET A 152 -4.26 12.89 5.43
CA MET A 152 -3.77 13.61 4.26
C MET A 152 -4.85 13.56 3.18
N SER A 153 -5.35 14.70 2.71
CA SER A 153 -6.37 14.76 1.66
C SER A 153 -6.11 15.92 0.70
N LYS A 154 -6.72 15.91 -0.48
CA LYS A 154 -6.57 17.01 -1.45
C LYS A 154 -6.91 18.39 -0.86
N SER A 155 -7.89 18.44 0.04
CA SER A 155 -8.29 19.68 0.72
C SER A 155 -7.22 20.24 1.67
N THR A 156 -6.26 19.42 2.11
CA THR A 156 -5.17 19.85 3.01
C THR A 156 -3.91 20.24 2.24
N LEU A 157 -3.79 19.79 0.98
CA LEU A 157 -2.63 20.06 0.11
C LEU A 157 -2.66 21.42 -0.59
N SER A 158 -3.75 22.18 -0.52
CA SER A 158 -3.90 23.48 -1.21
C SER A 158 -3.00 24.61 -0.68
N ILE A 159 -2.00 24.30 0.13
CA ILE A 159 -1.01 25.25 0.62
C ILE A 159 0.14 25.22 -0.39
N GLU A 160 0.20 26.23 -1.26
CA GLU A 160 1.24 26.38 -2.27
C GLU A 160 2.60 26.60 -1.55
N GLU A 161 3.40 25.54 -1.43
CA GLU A 161 4.81 25.64 -1.07
C GLU A 161 5.67 25.44 -2.33
N PRO A 162 6.75 26.21 -2.52
CA PRO A 162 7.65 26.03 -3.65
C PRO A 162 8.32 24.64 -3.63
N ASP A 163 8.59 24.05 -4.80
CA ASP A 163 9.15 22.69 -5.00
C ASP A 163 10.32 22.31 -4.07
N VAL A 164 11.16 23.27 -3.69
CA VAL A 164 12.36 23.05 -2.87
C VAL A 164 12.04 22.92 -1.37
N SER A 165 10.83 23.33 -0.95
CA SER A 165 10.40 23.34 0.46
C SER A 165 9.60 22.10 0.88
N ILE A 166 9.15 21.29 -0.08
CA ILE A 166 8.19 20.20 0.18
C ILE A 166 8.83 19.09 1.02
N PRO A 167 8.32 18.79 2.22
CA PRO A 167 8.84 17.69 3.03
C PRO A 167 8.63 16.32 2.34
N PRO A 168 9.49 15.32 2.59
CA PRO A 168 9.37 14.01 1.95
C PRO A 168 8.00 13.32 2.17
N LEU A 169 7.38 13.47 3.34
CA LEU A 169 6.04 12.91 3.60
C LEU A 169 4.95 13.65 2.81
N LEU A 170 5.08 14.96 2.63
CA LEU A 170 4.19 15.73 1.77
C LEU A 170 4.34 15.30 0.32
N ALA A 171 5.58 15.11 -0.16
CA ALA A 171 5.84 14.59 -1.51
C ALA A 171 5.21 13.19 -1.73
N LEU A 172 5.36 12.26 -0.77
CA LEU A 172 4.68 10.97 -0.81
C LEU A 172 3.15 11.12 -0.87
N SER A 173 2.60 12.05 -0.11
CA SER A 173 1.17 12.34 -0.13
C SER A 173 0.72 12.86 -1.50
N THR A 174 1.42 13.85 -2.08
CA THR A 174 1.11 14.37 -3.42
C THR A 174 1.17 13.27 -4.48
N PHE A 175 2.17 12.39 -4.42
CA PHE A 175 2.28 11.25 -5.33
C PHE A 175 1.03 10.36 -5.28
N LEU A 176 0.58 9.96 -4.08
CA LEU A 176 -0.62 9.12 -3.91
C LEU A 176 -1.93 9.85 -4.26
N LEU A 177 -2.01 11.16 -4.04
CA LEU A 177 -3.26 11.93 -4.20
C LEU A 177 -3.46 12.48 -5.62
N GLU A 178 -2.39 12.86 -6.31
CA GLU A 178 -2.44 13.32 -7.70
C GLU A 178 -2.73 12.18 -8.68
N GLN A 179 -2.31 10.96 -8.35
CA GLN A 179 -2.48 9.76 -9.18
C GLN A 179 -1.94 9.94 -10.61
N SER A 180 -0.90 10.77 -10.77
CA SER A 180 -0.34 11.04 -12.09
C SER A 180 0.31 9.78 -12.66
N PRO A 181 0.09 9.45 -13.95
CA PRO A 181 0.60 8.22 -14.55
C PRO A 181 2.10 8.29 -14.87
N THR A 182 2.70 9.47 -14.89
CA THR A 182 4.07 9.69 -15.37
C THR A 182 4.79 10.70 -14.49
N LEU A 183 6.09 10.53 -14.28
CA LEU A 183 6.92 11.45 -13.51
C LEU A 183 6.72 12.90 -13.96
N TYR A 184 6.84 13.17 -15.26
CA TYR A 184 6.75 14.52 -15.84
C TYR A 184 5.33 15.09 -15.90
N GLY A 185 4.31 14.28 -15.60
CA GLY A 185 2.93 14.74 -15.43
C GLY A 185 2.56 15.01 -13.97
N HIS A 186 3.47 14.76 -13.02
CA HIS A 186 3.27 15.10 -11.61
C HIS A 186 3.61 16.58 -11.38
N SER A 187 3.01 17.23 -10.39
CA SER A 187 3.27 18.65 -10.11
C SER A 187 4.73 18.95 -9.76
N HIS A 188 5.43 17.97 -9.20
CA HIS A 188 6.80 18.10 -8.67
C HIS A 188 7.78 17.07 -9.28
N PRO A 189 8.04 17.09 -10.60
CA PRO A 189 8.78 16.03 -11.29
C PRO A 189 10.28 16.01 -10.96
N HIS A 190 10.82 17.14 -10.47
CA HIS A 190 12.22 17.28 -10.10
C HIS A 190 12.49 16.97 -8.62
N HIS A 191 11.45 16.77 -7.81
CA HIS A 191 11.60 16.49 -6.39
C HIS A 191 12.19 15.07 -6.19
N PRO A 192 13.26 14.91 -5.38
CA PRO A 192 13.99 13.66 -5.26
C PRO A 192 13.11 12.51 -4.72
N THR A 193 12.21 12.80 -3.78
CA THR A 193 11.26 11.79 -3.29
C THR A 193 10.28 11.36 -4.39
N ILE A 194 9.80 12.27 -5.24
CA ILE A 194 8.88 11.91 -6.32
C ILE A 194 9.58 11.01 -7.34
N GLN A 195 10.80 11.36 -7.74
CA GLN A 195 11.61 10.52 -8.64
C GLN A 195 11.88 9.14 -8.05
N MET A 196 12.17 9.06 -6.75
CA MET A 196 12.32 7.79 -6.03
C MET A 196 11.03 6.98 -6.07
N LEU A 197 9.86 7.60 -5.83
CA LEU A 197 8.58 6.90 -5.82
C LEU A 197 8.19 6.35 -7.19
N TYR A 198 8.43 7.10 -8.27
CA TYR A 198 8.22 6.57 -9.63
C TYR A 198 9.18 5.44 -9.98
N ARG A 199 10.43 5.48 -9.48
CA ARG A 199 11.38 4.37 -9.64
C ARG A 199 10.88 3.12 -8.90
N LEU A 200 10.46 3.26 -7.65
CA LEU A 200 9.88 2.16 -6.87
C LEU A 200 8.63 1.60 -7.53
N ALA A 201 7.77 2.46 -8.09
CA ALA A 201 6.57 2.02 -8.83
C ALA A 201 6.94 1.18 -10.05
N LYS A 202 7.95 1.59 -10.81
CA LYS A 202 8.47 0.84 -11.97
C LYS A 202 9.03 -0.51 -11.55
N GLU A 203 9.95 -0.52 -10.59
CA GLU A 203 10.57 -1.75 -10.06
C GLU A 203 9.51 -2.71 -9.50
N SER A 204 8.50 -2.17 -8.83
CA SER A 204 7.38 -2.96 -8.29
C SER A 204 6.62 -3.69 -9.40
N ILE A 205 6.29 -3.00 -10.49
CA ILE A 205 5.57 -3.59 -11.63
C ILE A 205 6.42 -4.63 -12.35
N GLU A 206 7.72 -4.37 -12.53
CA GLU A 206 8.64 -5.31 -13.17
C GLU A 206 8.76 -6.62 -12.37
N VAL A 207 9.00 -6.52 -11.06
CA VAL A 207 9.08 -7.68 -10.16
C VAL A 207 7.76 -8.47 -10.14
N GLU A 208 6.64 -7.79 -10.27
CA GLU A 208 5.33 -8.43 -10.29
C GLU A 208 5.05 -9.14 -11.61
N GLY A 209 5.40 -8.54 -12.75
CA GLY A 209 5.33 -9.18 -14.05
C GLY A 209 6.17 -10.46 -14.12
N GLU A 210 7.37 -10.46 -13.53
CA GLU A 210 8.22 -11.65 -13.43
C GLU A 210 7.55 -12.77 -12.59
N LYS A 211 6.88 -12.41 -11.49
CA LYS A 211 6.15 -13.38 -10.65
C LYS A 211 4.93 -13.95 -11.35
N GLU A 212 4.17 -13.11 -12.04
CA GLU A 212 3.01 -13.54 -12.82
C GLU A 212 3.43 -14.51 -13.93
N GLN A 213 4.52 -14.21 -14.65
CA GLN A 213 5.07 -15.11 -15.66
C GLN A 213 5.52 -16.44 -15.05
N GLY A 214 6.28 -16.41 -13.95
CA GLY A 214 6.70 -17.64 -13.27
C GLY A 214 5.53 -18.49 -12.76
N PHE A 215 4.41 -17.87 -12.35
CA PHE A 215 3.20 -18.59 -11.97
C PHE A 215 2.53 -19.26 -13.18
N VAL A 216 2.43 -18.57 -14.31
CA VAL A 216 1.92 -19.15 -15.57
C VAL A 216 2.75 -20.36 -15.98
N ASP A 217 4.08 -20.23 -15.94
CA ASP A 217 4.99 -21.33 -16.28
C ASP A 217 4.77 -22.56 -15.37
N ILE A 218 4.54 -22.35 -14.07
CA ILE A 218 4.22 -23.44 -13.13
C ILE A 218 2.89 -24.11 -13.46
N VAL A 219 1.85 -23.31 -13.76
CA VAL A 219 0.53 -23.84 -14.13
C VAL A 219 0.62 -24.66 -15.42
N ASP A 220 1.37 -24.20 -16.42
CA ASP A 220 1.58 -24.91 -17.67
C ASP A 220 2.29 -26.25 -17.45
N VAL A 221 3.27 -26.31 -16.55
CA VAL A 221 3.90 -27.57 -16.14
C VAL A 221 2.89 -28.52 -15.48
N ILE A 222 2.04 -28.01 -14.59
CA ILE A 222 0.99 -28.83 -13.93
C ILE A 222 0.01 -29.37 -14.97
N CYS A 223 -0.49 -28.53 -15.87
CA CYS A 223 -1.40 -28.92 -16.95
C CYS A 223 -0.76 -29.98 -17.85
N SER A 224 0.48 -29.75 -18.31
CA SER A 224 1.23 -30.69 -19.13
C SER A 224 1.44 -32.05 -18.45
N ASN A 225 1.71 -32.04 -17.14
CA ASN A 225 1.83 -33.26 -16.35
C ASN A 225 0.49 -34.00 -16.22
N ASN A 226 -0.60 -33.27 -15.98
CA ASN A 226 -1.94 -33.84 -15.88
C ASN A 226 -2.40 -34.46 -17.21
N GLU A 227 -2.13 -33.80 -18.34
CA GLU A 227 -2.40 -34.36 -19.67
C GLU A 227 -1.64 -35.68 -19.89
N ARG A 228 -0.35 -35.72 -19.53
CA ARG A 228 0.45 -36.95 -19.62
C ARG A 228 -0.08 -38.06 -18.72
N LEU A 229 -0.54 -37.73 -17.51
CA LEU A 229 -1.15 -38.71 -16.60
C LEU A 229 -2.48 -39.23 -17.15
N LEU A 230 -3.32 -38.37 -17.73
CA LEU A 230 -4.56 -38.76 -18.39
C LEU A 230 -4.30 -39.73 -19.55
N HIS A 231 -3.36 -39.38 -20.46
CA HIS A 231 -3.00 -40.27 -21.57
C HIS A 231 -2.50 -41.64 -21.09
N LYS A 232 -1.65 -41.69 -20.05
CA LYS A 232 -1.18 -42.96 -19.48
C LYS A 232 -2.29 -43.82 -18.88
N VAL A 233 -3.40 -43.22 -18.45
CA VAL A 233 -4.59 -43.94 -17.94
C VAL A 233 -5.52 -44.36 -19.08
N GLU A 234 -5.53 -43.63 -20.20
CA GLU A 234 -6.30 -43.98 -21.41
C GLU A 234 -5.65 -45.11 -22.22
N ASP A 235 -4.32 -45.18 -22.28
CA ASP A 235 -3.58 -46.19 -23.05
C ASP A 235 -3.95 -47.64 -22.68
N PRO A 236 -4.10 -48.03 -21.39
CA PRO A 236 -4.57 -49.36 -21.00
C PRO A 236 -6.04 -49.62 -21.32
N LEU A 237 -6.90 -48.59 -21.27
CA LEU A 237 -8.37 -48.71 -21.47
C LEU A 237 -8.75 -49.00 -22.93
N THR A 238 -7.86 -48.70 -23.88
CA THR A 238 -8.05 -49.02 -25.30
C THR A 238 -7.81 -50.50 -25.63
N ASN A 239 -7.15 -51.25 -24.73
CA ASN A 239 -6.81 -52.67 -24.91
C ASN A 239 -7.67 -53.63 -24.06
N VAL A 240 -8.71 -53.12 -23.39
CA VAL A 240 -9.67 -53.96 -22.63
C VAL A 240 -10.78 -54.44 -23.58
N PRO A 241 -11.05 -55.76 -23.70
CA PRO A 241 -12.14 -56.26 -24.54
C PRO A 241 -13.50 -55.80 -23.98
N GLY A 242 -14.18 -54.89 -24.70
CA GLY A 242 -15.54 -54.43 -24.36
C GLY A 242 -15.80 -52.93 -24.49
N THR A 243 -14.77 -52.08 -24.60
CA THR A 243 -14.91 -50.62 -24.72
C THR A 243 -14.96 -50.16 -26.18
N LEU A 244 -16.11 -50.39 -26.83
CA LEU A 244 -16.42 -49.78 -28.12
C LEU A 244 -16.56 -48.25 -27.96
N LYS A 245 -15.64 -47.47 -28.55
CA LYS A 245 -15.88 -46.05 -28.82
C LYS A 245 -17.04 -45.95 -29.81
N THR A 246 -18.21 -45.50 -29.36
CA THR A 246 -19.34 -45.14 -30.22
C THR A 246 -18.94 -43.94 -31.08
N LYS A 247 -18.62 -44.19 -32.35
CA LYS A 247 -18.57 -43.15 -33.38
C LYS A 247 -20.00 -42.60 -33.57
N LYS A 248 -20.17 -41.29 -33.39
CA LYS A 248 -21.19 -40.49 -34.06
C LYS A 248 -20.50 -39.35 -34.78
#